data_AF-A0AAQ3U6F9-F1
#
_entry.id   AF-A0AAQ3U6F9-F1
#
_cell.length_a   1.000
_cell.length_b   1.000
_cell.length_c   1.000
_cell.angle_alpha   90.00
_cell.angle_beta   90.00
_cell.angle_gamma   90.00
#
_symmetry.space_group_name_H-M   'P 1'
#
loop_
_entity.id
_entity.type
_entity.pdbx_description
1 polymer ?
#
loop_
_entity_poly.entity_id
_entity_poly.type
_entity_poly.pdbx_seq_one_letter_code
_entity_poly.pdbx_strand_id
1 'polypeptide(L)'
;MASRARGASTAASRPRSAARPRLGPRPLVPSAPEFPLPRRHHRGPAHPRARCLRLTPPPGSHAPPARPPTPSDTPPPGFAFQWDAFYNKAIRLTRDERLGPITSSAGHAFYSRAVPLADPVSRRPACFATAFAFSIAAPDPASASGAGLAFFLSPFPSTLPDASAGGLLGLFNSSSPRAGPVVAVEFDTYKNEWDPSADHVGVDLGGIVSAATVDCGTGMKDGRTAHARVAYDAAAGNLTVALSYGAAAARPNATDGILLLWYAIDLWDYLPDSVAIGFSAAMGEAAELH
;
A
#
# COMPACT_ATOMS: atom_id res chain seq x y z
N MET A 1 -88.52 -35.00 -0.84
CA MET A 1 -88.95 -33.58 -0.96
C MET A 1 -87.69 -32.79 -1.29
N ALA A 2 -87.53 -32.24 -2.52
CA ALA A 2 -87.98 -30.89 -2.94
C ALA A 2 -87.36 -29.75 -2.10
N SER A 3 -86.85 -28.63 -2.60
CA SER A 3 -86.45 -28.13 -3.95
C SER A 3 -85.58 -26.85 -3.74
N ARG A 4 -85.04 -26.06 -4.69
CA ARG A 4 -85.13 -25.92 -6.16
C ARG A 4 -83.92 -25.10 -6.65
N ALA A 5 -83.47 -25.23 -7.91
CA ALA A 5 -82.38 -24.41 -8.46
C ALA A 5 -82.81 -23.00 -8.94
N ARG A 6 -81.90 -22.02 -8.81
CA ARG A 6 -81.69 -20.81 -9.64
C ARG A 6 -80.21 -20.43 -9.49
N GLY A 7 -79.50 -19.81 -10.42
CA GLY A 7 -79.85 -19.22 -11.72
C GLY A 7 -78.77 -18.16 -12.04
N ALA A 8 -78.18 -18.18 -13.23
CA ALA A 8 -76.93 -17.47 -13.52
C ALA A 8 -77.07 -15.93 -13.66
N SER A 9 -75.95 -15.21 -13.48
CA SER A 9 -75.62 -14.04 -14.31
C SER A 9 -74.12 -13.75 -14.32
N THR A 10 -73.57 -13.56 -15.51
CA THR A 10 -72.17 -13.19 -15.77
C THR A 10 -72.01 -11.67 -15.83
N ALA A 11 -71.03 -11.10 -15.13
CA ALA A 11 -70.59 -9.72 -15.32
C ALA A 11 -69.07 -9.67 -15.48
N ALA A 12 -68.59 -9.35 -16.68
CA ALA A 12 -67.16 -9.22 -16.96
C ALA A 12 -66.61 -7.90 -16.40
N SER A 13 -65.64 -7.97 -15.49
CA SER A 13 -64.92 -6.80 -14.98
C SER A 13 -63.72 -6.47 -15.87
N ARG A 14 -63.63 -5.21 -16.32
CA ARG A 14 -62.48 -4.68 -17.07
C ARG A 14 -61.21 -4.70 -16.19
N PRO A 15 -60.02 -4.98 -16.75
CA PRO A 15 -58.77 -4.81 -16.01
C PRO A 15 -58.55 -3.32 -15.68
N ARG A 16 -58.25 -3.02 -14.42
CA ARG A 16 -57.82 -1.67 -14.01
C ARG A 16 -56.43 -1.38 -14.57
N SER A 17 -56.26 -0.22 -15.18
CA SER A 17 -54.97 0.28 -15.63
C SER A 17 -54.00 0.41 -14.45
N ALA A 18 -52.81 -0.19 -14.56
CA ALA A 18 -51.76 -0.08 -13.56
C ALA A 18 -51.16 1.34 -13.59
N ALA A 19 -51.28 2.08 -12.50
CA ALA A 19 -50.65 3.39 -12.37
C ALA A 19 -49.12 3.24 -12.35
N ARG A 20 -48.42 3.97 -13.24
CA ARG A 20 -46.95 4.06 -13.19
C ARG A 20 -46.51 4.64 -11.84
N PRO A 21 -45.46 4.12 -11.19
CA PRO A 21 -44.89 4.74 -10.01
C PRO A 21 -44.36 6.14 -10.36
N ARG A 22 -44.62 7.12 -9.50
CA ARG A 22 -44.03 8.46 -9.63
C ARG A 22 -42.54 8.36 -9.32
N LEU A 23 -41.70 8.78 -10.26
CA LEU A 23 -40.28 9.03 -9.99
C LEU A 23 -40.18 10.14 -8.94
N GLY A 24 -39.64 9.80 -7.76
CA GLY A 24 -39.21 10.80 -6.79
C GLY A 24 -38.05 11.64 -7.35
N PRO A 25 -37.73 12.78 -6.71
CA PRO A 25 -36.57 13.57 -7.11
C PRO A 25 -35.30 12.73 -7.06
N ARG A 26 -34.42 12.88 -8.06
CA ARG A 26 -33.11 12.22 -8.08
C ARG A 26 -32.36 12.59 -6.79
N PRO A 27 -31.71 11.64 -6.10
CA PRO A 27 -30.76 11.99 -5.05
C PRO A 27 -29.66 12.85 -5.64
N LEU A 28 -29.31 13.94 -4.94
CA LEU A 28 -28.15 14.75 -5.26
C LEU A 28 -26.91 13.87 -5.06
N VAL A 29 -26.18 13.61 -6.15
CA VAL A 29 -24.84 13.02 -6.07
C VAL A 29 -23.96 13.99 -5.29
N PRO A 30 -23.33 13.60 -4.17
CA PRO A 30 -22.37 14.46 -3.50
C PRO A 30 -21.24 14.79 -4.46
N SER A 31 -20.95 16.07 -4.65
CA SER A 31 -19.75 16.50 -5.38
C SER A 31 -18.52 15.83 -4.76
N ALA A 32 -17.64 15.29 -5.59
CA ALA A 32 -16.36 14.78 -5.11
C ALA A 32 -15.60 15.89 -4.36
N PRO A 33 -14.91 15.57 -3.24
CA PRO A 33 -14.11 16.56 -2.56
C PRO A 33 -12.99 17.07 -3.49
N GLU A 34 -12.91 18.38 -3.68
CA GLU A 34 -11.74 18.98 -4.33
C GLU A 34 -10.50 18.71 -3.47
N PHE A 35 -9.55 17.97 -4.04
CA PHE A 35 -8.23 17.82 -3.43
C PHE A 35 -7.53 19.19 -3.40
N PRO A 36 -6.97 19.63 -2.27
CA PRO A 36 -6.10 20.79 -2.27
C PRO A 36 -4.88 20.48 -3.14
N LEU A 37 -4.77 21.18 -4.27
CA LEU A 37 -3.61 21.07 -5.15
C LEU A 37 -2.32 21.35 -4.36
N PRO A 38 -1.25 20.55 -4.54
CA PRO A 38 0.04 20.84 -3.91
C PRO A 38 0.51 22.24 -4.30
N ARG A 39 1.25 22.87 -3.37
CA ARG A 39 1.72 24.25 -3.57
C ARG A 39 2.58 24.30 -4.83
N ARG A 40 2.11 25.03 -5.85
CA ARG A 40 2.93 25.35 -7.04
C ARG A 40 4.17 26.12 -6.62
N HIS A 41 5.27 25.41 -6.39
CA HIS A 41 6.59 25.97 -6.53
C HIS A 41 6.73 26.43 -7.99
N HIS A 42 7.27 27.65 -8.19
CA HIS A 42 7.41 28.22 -9.51
C HIS A 42 8.17 27.27 -10.42
N ARG A 43 7.59 26.93 -11.58
CA ARG A 43 8.30 26.23 -12.66
C ARG A 43 9.52 27.05 -13.06
N GLY A 44 10.71 26.63 -12.60
CA GLY A 44 11.95 26.98 -13.25
C GLY A 44 11.96 26.47 -14.70
N PRO A 45 12.85 26.98 -15.57
CA PRO A 45 12.97 26.49 -16.93
C PRO A 45 13.28 24.98 -16.91
N ALA A 46 12.78 24.25 -17.90
CA ALA A 46 12.99 22.81 -18.00
C ALA A 46 14.49 22.48 -17.96
N HIS A 47 14.95 21.87 -16.85
CA HIS A 47 16.36 21.56 -16.67
C HIS A 47 16.82 20.56 -17.72
N PRO A 48 17.99 20.78 -18.38
CA PRO A 48 18.46 19.90 -19.43
C PRO A 48 18.85 18.54 -18.84
N ARG A 49 18.08 17.49 -19.16
CA ARG A 49 18.27 16.05 -18.82
C ARG A 49 19.33 15.81 -17.73
N ALA A 50 19.06 16.31 -16.53
CA ALA A 50 20.04 16.27 -15.46
C ALA A 50 20.15 14.81 -14.98
N ARG A 51 21.34 14.22 -15.04
CA ARG A 51 21.60 12.96 -14.35
C ARG A 51 21.31 13.18 -12.87
N CYS A 52 20.25 12.56 -12.38
CA CYS A 52 19.94 12.54 -10.95
C CYS A 52 21.10 11.97 -10.14
N LEU A 53 21.19 12.38 -8.88
CA LEU A 53 22.12 11.76 -7.93
C LEU A 53 21.63 10.34 -7.64
N ARG A 54 22.42 9.30 -7.91
CA ARG A 54 22.07 7.96 -7.43
C ARG A 54 22.39 7.86 -5.95
N LEU A 55 21.38 7.60 -5.12
CA LEU A 55 21.61 7.20 -3.74
C LEU A 55 22.28 5.82 -3.72
N THR A 56 23.58 5.79 -3.49
CA THR A 56 24.29 4.55 -3.17
C THR A 56 24.02 4.17 -1.72
N PRO A 57 23.86 2.88 -1.38
CA PRO A 57 23.86 2.45 0.01
C PRO A 57 25.15 2.93 0.72
N PRO A 58 25.11 3.17 2.04
CA PRO A 58 26.28 3.63 2.78
C PRO A 58 27.47 2.65 2.60
N PRO A 59 28.73 3.13 2.58
CA PRO A 59 29.89 2.29 2.34
C PRO A 59 30.09 1.27 3.47
N GLY A 60 29.62 0.05 3.23
CA GLY A 60 29.77 -1.10 4.10
C GLY A 60 29.40 -2.37 3.35
N SER A 61 30.30 -3.36 3.33
CA SER A 61 30.21 -4.69 2.68
C SER A 61 30.63 -4.86 1.20
N HIS A 62 31.75 -4.24 0.79
CA HIS A 62 32.63 -4.92 -0.18
C HIS A 62 33.43 -6.02 0.54
N ALA A 63 32.76 -7.12 0.87
CA ALA A 63 33.40 -8.38 1.25
C ALA A 63 33.36 -9.34 0.04
N PRO A 64 34.37 -10.23 -0.12
CA PRO A 64 34.27 -11.36 -1.06
C PRO A 64 33.06 -12.26 -0.68
N PRO A 65 32.59 -13.16 -1.57
CA PRO A 65 31.42 -14.00 -1.31
C PRO A 65 31.67 -14.93 -0.12
N ALA A 66 31.33 -14.45 1.07
CA ALA A 66 31.32 -15.21 2.29
C ALA A 66 30.15 -16.19 2.27
N ARG A 67 30.33 -17.33 2.96
CA ARG A 67 29.26 -18.27 3.30
C ARG A 67 28.02 -17.48 3.77
N PRO A 68 26.78 -17.82 3.35
CA PRO A 68 25.59 -17.08 3.76
C PRO A 68 25.61 -16.89 5.29
N PRO A 69 25.43 -15.65 5.77
CA PRO A 69 25.52 -15.39 7.20
C PRO A 69 24.49 -16.25 7.92
N THR A 70 24.92 -16.91 9.00
CA THR A 70 23.98 -17.49 9.95
C THR A 70 23.05 -16.38 10.40
N PRO A 71 21.71 -16.55 10.34
CA PRO A 71 20.78 -15.47 10.63
C PRO A 71 21.03 -14.95 12.04
N SER A 72 21.40 -13.67 12.13
CA SER A 72 21.65 -12.97 13.39
C SER A 72 20.33 -12.81 14.14
N ASP A 73 20.39 -12.83 15.48
CA ASP A 73 19.25 -12.45 16.32
C ASP A 73 19.24 -10.94 16.62
N THR A 74 20.32 -10.21 16.33
CA THR A 74 20.39 -8.73 16.41
C THR A 74 20.27 -8.07 15.03
N PRO A 75 19.54 -6.93 14.93
CA PRO A 75 19.32 -6.23 13.67
C PRO A 75 20.63 -5.64 13.10
N PRO A 76 20.73 -5.45 11.77
CA PRO A 76 21.82 -4.71 11.17
C PRO A 76 21.89 -3.27 11.73
N PRO A 77 23.10 -2.71 11.91
CA PRO A 77 23.25 -1.33 12.37
C PRO A 77 22.62 -0.35 11.39
N GLY A 78 21.92 0.66 11.91
CA GLY A 78 21.25 1.67 11.10
C GLY A 78 19.75 1.46 10.91
N PHE A 79 19.14 0.43 11.50
CA PHE A 79 17.68 0.32 11.58
C PHE A 79 17.17 0.77 12.95
N ALA A 80 16.01 1.44 12.95
CA ALA A 80 15.20 1.74 14.13
C ALA A 80 13.84 1.05 13.99
N PHE A 81 13.28 0.63 15.11
CA PHE A 81 12.01 -0.05 15.22
C PHE A 81 11.09 0.76 16.13
N GLN A 82 9.80 0.81 15.82
CA GLN A 82 8.77 1.47 16.62
C GLN A 82 7.55 0.57 16.81
N TRP A 83 6.87 0.75 17.94
CA TRP A 83 5.69 0.00 18.34
C TRP A 83 5.96 -1.51 18.38
N ASP A 84 5.14 -2.31 17.70
CA ASP A 84 5.22 -3.77 17.72
C ASP A 84 6.30 -4.34 16.80
N ALA A 85 6.93 -3.50 15.95
CA ALA A 85 7.97 -3.96 15.06
C ALA A 85 9.23 -4.38 15.84
N PHE A 86 9.81 -5.52 15.46
CA PHE A 86 11.02 -6.06 16.07
C PHE A 86 11.91 -6.77 15.06
N TYR A 87 13.07 -7.24 15.53
CA TYR A 87 13.96 -8.04 14.71
C TYR A 87 14.15 -9.42 15.35
N ASN A 88 13.95 -10.45 14.53
CA ASN A 88 14.16 -11.86 14.88
C ASN A 88 14.50 -12.59 13.59
N LYS A 89 15.79 -12.55 13.19
CA LYS A 89 16.36 -13.11 11.94
C LYS A 89 15.90 -12.44 10.64
N ALA A 90 14.72 -11.83 10.68
CA ALA A 90 14.18 -10.88 9.72
C ALA A 90 13.58 -9.68 10.51
N ILE A 91 13.28 -8.60 9.80
CA ILE A 91 12.36 -7.57 10.29
C ILE A 91 10.98 -8.23 10.44
N ARG A 92 10.31 -7.96 11.55
CA ARG A 92 8.90 -8.30 11.81
C ARG A 92 8.15 -6.99 12.03
N LEU A 93 7.10 -6.74 11.27
CA LEU A 93 6.36 -5.47 11.33
C LEU A 93 5.17 -5.55 12.28
N THR A 94 4.59 -6.73 12.48
CA THR A 94 3.51 -7.02 13.42
C THR A 94 3.95 -8.02 14.50
N ARG A 95 3.25 -8.06 15.65
CA ARG A 95 3.45 -9.07 16.71
C ARG A 95 3.20 -10.48 16.16
N ASP A 96 4.06 -11.42 16.57
CA ASP A 96 3.82 -12.86 16.43
C ASP A 96 3.44 -13.50 17.78
N GLU A 97 3.09 -14.79 17.77
CA GLU A 97 2.68 -15.55 18.96
C GLU A 97 3.72 -15.54 20.10
N ARG A 98 4.97 -15.18 19.84
CA ARG A 98 6.04 -15.09 20.84
C ARG A 98 5.91 -13.85 21.71
N LEU A 99 5.21 -12.82 21.23
CA LEU A 99 5.05 -11.52 21.90
C LEU A 99 3.64 -11.31 22.49
N GLY A 100 2.65 -12.09 22.06
CA GLY A 100 1.29 -12.06 22.62
C GLY A 100 0.20 -12.30 21.58
N PRO A 101 -1.03 -11.79 21.81
CA PRO A 101 -2.11 -11.87 20.82
C PRO A 101 -1.72 -11.22 19.50
N ILE A 102 -1.93 -11.95 18.41
CA ILE A 102 -1.62 -11.53 17.03
C ILE A 102 -2.76 -10.70 16.40
N THR A 103 -3.38 -9.83 17.19
CA THR A 103 -4.40 -8.88 16.72
C THR A 103 -4.09 -7.47 17.26
N SER A 104 -4.66 -6.46 16.61
CA SER A 104 -4.50 -5.04 16.94
C SER A 104 -3.03 -4.65 17.12
N SER A 105 -2.25 -4.81 16.05
CA SER A 105 -0.80 -4.63 16.04
C SER A 105 -0.37 -3.75 14.87
N ALA A 106 0.58 -2.85 15.11
CA ALA A 106 1.17 -2.00 14.08
C ALA A 106 2.63 -1.70 14.41
N GLY A 107 3.47 -1.58 13.39
CA GLY A 107 4.89 -1.36 13.60
C GLY A 107 5.62 -0.81 12.39
N HIS A 108 6.65 0.00 12.67
CA HIS A 108 7.55 0.58 11.68
C HIS A 108 8.97 0.06 11.88
N ALA A 109 9.64 -0.31 10.79
CA ALA A 109 11.08 -0.55 10.75
C ALA A 109 11.71 0.34 9.66
N PHE A 110 12.55 1.29 10.05
CA PHE A 110 13.05 2.34 9.15
C PHE A 110 14.55 2.60 9.35
N TYR A 111 15.19 3.17 8.33
CA TYR A 111 16.58 3.59 8.41
C TYR A 111 16.73 4.77 9.38
N SER A 112 17.58 4.62 10.39
CA SER A 112 17.69 5.53 11.55
C SER A 112 18.40 6.86 11.26
N ARG A 113 18.64 7.18 9.99
CA ARG A 113 19.22 8.45 9.52
C ARG A 113 18.36 9.02 8.38
N ALA A 114 18.24 10.34 8.35
CA ALA A 114 17.56 11.03 7.26
C ALA A 114 18.22 10.71 5.91
N VAL A 115 17.39 10.46 4.89
CA VAL A 115 17.81 10.20 3.51
C VAL A 115 17.48 11.45 2.67
N PRO A 116 18.48 12.17 2.14
CA PRO A 116 18.22 13.32 1.27
C PRO A 116 17.59 12.91 -0.05
N LEU A 117 16.53 13.61 -0.47
CA LEU A 117 15.94 13.47 -1.80
C LEU A 117 16.58 14.39 -2.84
N ALA A 118 17.28 15.45 -2.43
CA ALA A 118 18.15 16.26 -3.28
C ALA A 118 19.57 16.36 -2.74
N ASP A 119 20.51 16.71 -3.62
CA ASP A 119 21.74 17.37 -3.23
C ASP A 119 21.41 18.75 -2.59
N PRO A 120 21.86 19.03 -1.35
CA PRO A 120 21.41 20.21 -0.59
C PRO A 120 21.93 21.54 -1.14
N VAL A 121 22.99 21.53 -1.96
CA VAL A 121 23.60 22.75 -2.52
C VAL A 121 23.08 23.06 -3.92
N SER A 122 23.15 22.07 -4.81
CA SER A 122 22.75 22.19 -6.22
C SER A 122 21.28 21.91 -6.49
N ARG A 123 20.50 21.53 -5.46
CA ARG A 123 19.08 21.15 -5.54
C ARG A 123 18.79 20.06 -6.58
N ARG A 124 19.80 19.28 -6.98
CA ARG A 124 19.64 18.22 -7.98
C ARG A 124 18.86 17.05 -7.40
N PRO A 125 17.78 16.59 -8.07
CA PRO A 125 17.02 15.42 -7.66
C PRO A 125 17.86 14.15 -7.51
N ALA A 126 17.51 13.33 -6.52
CA ALA A 126 18.06 12.00 -6.34
C ALA A 126 17.15 10.93 -6.96
N CYS A 127 17.76 9.98 -7.67
CA CYS A 127 17.12 8.71 -8.00
C CYS A 127 17.49 7.67 -6.94
N PHE A 128 16.55 6.79 -6.63
CA PHE A 128 16.81 5.62 -5.81
C PHE A 128 16.33 4.34 -6.50
N ALA A 129 16.91 3.22 -6.08
CA ALA A 129 16.36 1.91 -6.31
C ALA A 129 16.58 1.08 -5.05
N THR A 130 15.52 0.45 -4.55
CA THR A 130 15.55 -0.52 -3.46
C THR A 130 15.03 -1.86 -3.98
N ALA A 131 15.49 -2.94 -3.37
CA ALA A 131 14.96 -4.27 -3.58
C ALA A 131 14.93 -5.00 -2.24
N PHE A 132 13.84 -5.71 -1.98
CA PHE A 132 13.60 -6.42 -0.74
C PHE A 132 12.81 -7.70 -1.00
N ALA A 133 12.93 -8.64 -0.09
CA ALA A 133 12.13 -9.85 -0.07
C ALA A 133 11.28 -9.86 1.20
N PHE A 134 10.03 -10.27 1.09
CA PHE A 134 9.07 -10.33 2.19
C PHE A 134 8.19 -11.57 2.05
N SER A 135 7.41 -11.88 3.09
CA SER A 135 6.42 -12.94 3.08
C SER A 135 5.24 -12.50 3.94
N ILE A 136 4.03 -12.50 3.38
CA ILE A 136 2.82 -12.27 4.15
C ILE A 136 2.18 -13.62 4.42
N ALA A 137 1.74 -13.88 5.66
CA ALA A 137 1.13 -15.17 6.02
C ALA A 137 -0.11 -14.99 6.90
N ALA A 138 -1.24 -15.51 6.42
CA ALA A 138 -2.42 -15.77 7.23
C ALA A 138 -2.14 -16.94 8.19
N PRO A 139 -2.17 -16.74 9.53
CA PRO A 139 -1.90 -17.81 10.50
C PRO A 139 -2.92 -18.95 10.44
N ASP A 140 -4.19 -18.59 10.20
CA ASP A 140 -5.28 -19.52 9.91
C ASP A 140 -5.92 -19.15 8.57
N PRO A 141 -5.71 -19.95 7.50
CA PRO A 141 -6.33 -19.74 6.20
C PRO A 141 -7.86 -19.83 6.17
N ALA A 142 -8.50 -20.37 7.22
CA ALA A 142 -9.97 -20.41 7.35
C ALA A 142 -10.55 -19.13 7.98
N SER A 143 -9.71 -18.27 8.57
CA SER A 143 -10.10 -17.02 9.21
C SER A 143 -9.86 -15.81 8.29
N ALA A 144 -10.45 -14.66 8.64
CA ALA A 144 -10.14 -13.40 7.99
C ALA A 144 -8.70 -12.96 8.33
N SER A 145 -7.95 -12.52 7.32
CA SER A 145 -6.54 -12.09 7.41
C SER A 145 -6.34 -10.84 6.56
N GLY A 146 -5.58 -9.89 7.09
CA GLY A 146 -5.24 -8.61 6.47
C GLY A 146 -4.37 -7.72 7.38
N ALA A 147 -3.90 -6.56 6.92
CA ALA A 147 -4.23 -5.91 5.64
C ALA A 147 -3.02 -5.70 4.72
N GLY A 148 -1.88 -6.33 5.02
CA GLY A 148 -0.66 -6.20 4.25
C GLY A 148 0.34 -5.18 4.81
N LEU A 149 1.31 -4.82 3.97
CA LEU A 149 2.45 -3.99 4.35
C LEU A 149 2.75 -2.94 3.29
N ALA A 150 3.49 -1.90 3.67
CA ALA A 150 3.97 -0.87 2.75
C ALA A 150 5.48 -0.60 2.90
N PHE A 151 6.12 -0.28 1.78
CA PHE A 151 7.40 0.44 1.74
C PHE A 151 7.12 1.93 1.65
N PHE A 152 7.60 2.74 2.59
CA PHE A 152 7.23 4.16 2.68
C PHE A 152 8.43 5.12 2.66
N LEU A 153 8.14 6.34 2.19
CA LEU A 153 8.90 7.56 2.40
C LEU A 153 8.01 8.53 3.20
N SER A 154 8.53 9.08 4.31
CA SER A 154 7.82 10.03 5.18
C SER A 154 8.78 11.13 5.68
N PRO A 155 8.33 12.18 6.40
CA PRO A 155 9.26 13.11 7.03
C PRO A 155 10.19 12.38 8.01
N PHE A 156 11.40 12.92 8.22
CA PHE A 156 12.32 12.40 9.23
C PHE A 156 12.23 13.21 10.53
N PRO A 157 12.19 12.58 11.71
CA PRO A 157 12.09 11.13 11.94
C PRO A 157 10.71 10.58 11.59
N SER A 158 10.62 9.29 11.24
CA SER A 158 9.32 8.64 11.02
C SER A 158 8.52 8.62 12.33
N THR A 159 7.23 8.94 12.22
CA THR A 159 6.25 8.86 13.29
C THR A 159 5.01 8.14 12.76
N LEU A 160 4.60 7.09 13.47
CA LEU A 160 3.29 6.44 13.24
C LEU A 160 2.17 7.42 13.64
N PRO A 161 1.09 7.59 12.84
CA PRO A 161 -0.06 8.38 13.26
C PRO A 161 -0.84 7.67 14.37
N ASP A 162 -1.44 8.45 15.27
CA ASP A 162 -2.45 7.92 16.18
C ASP A 162 -3.59 7.24 15.39
N ALA A 163 -4.20 6.21 15.97
CA ALA A 163 -5.35 5.50 15.37
C ALA A 163 -5.13 5.05 13.91
N SER A 164 -3.96 4.47 13.62
CA SER A 164 -3.65 3.81 12.35
C SER A 164 -3.58 2.30 12.54
N ALA A 165 -4.59 1.57 12.06
CA ALA A 165 -4.74 0.13 12.25
C ALA A 165 -5.34 -0.54 11.01
N GLY A 166 -5.11 -1.85 10.84
CA GLY A 166 -5.59 -2.63 9.68
C GLY A 166 -5.17 -1.99 8.35
N GLY A 167 -6.11 -1.86 7.42
CA GLY A 167 -5.91 -1.29 6.08
C GLY A 167 -5.46 0.17 6.03
N LEU A 168 -5.11 0.82 7.15
CA LEU A 168 -4.37 2.10 7.16
C LEU A 168 -2.84 1.91 7.21
N LEU A 169 -2.37 0.65 7.24
CA LEU A 169 -0.98 0.18 7.11
C LEU A 169 0.04 0.79 8.10
N GLY A 170 -0.43 1.45 9.16
CA GLY A 170 0.39 2.22 10.10
C GLY A 170 0.81 3.61 9.57
N LEU A 171 0.33 4.01 8.38
CA LEU A 171 0.78 5.22 7.69
C LEU A 171 -0.23 6.38 7.76
N PHE A 172 -1.52 6.08 7.90
CA PHE A 172 -2.59 7.09 7.83
C PHE A 172 -3.49 7.07 9.07
N ASN A 173 -3.84 8.25 9.59
CA ASN A 173 -4.76 8.39 10.73
C ASN A 173 -6.21 8.15 10.28
N SER A 174 -6.99 7.37 11.04
CA SER A 174 -8.38 7.03 10.69
C SER A 174 -9.33 8.23 10.57
N SER A 175 -9.01 9.36 11.22
CA SER A 175 -9.79 10.62 11.12
C SER A 175 -9.40 11.48 9.92
N SER A 176 -8.25 11.19 9.29
CA SER A 176 -7.76 11.87 8.10
C SER A 176 -7.00 10.89 7.17
N PRO A 177 -7.65 9.80 6.70
CA PRO A 177 -6.96 8.71 5.99
C PRO A 177 -6.47 9.11 4.58
N ARG A 178 -6.80 10.33 4.15
CA ARG A 178 -6.42 10.94 2.86
C ARG A 178 -5.58 12.20 3.03
N ALA A 179 -4.81 12.28 4.11
CA ALA A 179 -3.89 13.38 4.36
C ALA A 179 -2.59 12.91 5.04
N GLY A 180 -1.45 13.23 4.45
CA GLY A 180 -0.13 13.06 5.06
C GLY A 180 1.01 13.39 4.08
N PRO A 181 2.19 13.81 4.56
CA PRO A 181 3.39 13.95 3.73
C PRO A 181 4.07 12.57 3.54
N VAL A 182 3.33 11.60 3.02
CA VAL A 182 3.76 10.20 2.87
C VAL A 182 3.63 9.78 1.42
N VAL A 183 4.63 9.10 0.88
CA VAL A 183 4.52 8.34 -0.37
C VAL A 183 4.83 6.89 -0.04
N ALA A 184 3.95 5.97 -0.40
CA ALA A 184 4.14 4.56 -0.13
C ALA A 184 3.90 3.67 -1.35
N VAL A 185 4.48 2.49 -1.30
CA VAL A 185 4.18 1.35 -2.17
C VAL A 185 3.59 0.27 -1.27
N GLU A 186 2.28 0.10 -1.35
CA GLU A 186 1.53 -0.90 -0.59
C GLU A 186 1.48 -2.25 -1.30
N PHE A 187 1.42 -3.31 -0.50
CA PHE A 187 1.19 -4.70 -0.88
C PHE A 187 0.00 -5.18 -0.05
N ASP A 188 -1.18 -4.74 -0.49
CA ASP A 188 -2.46 -4.92 0.20
C ASP A 188 -3.01 -6.34 -0.01
N THR A 189 -3.56 -6.92 1.05
CA THR A 189 -4.07 -8.30 1.11
C THR A 189 -5.55 -8.39 1.53
N TYR A 190 -6.23 -7.24 1.62
CA TYR A 190 -7.57 -7.15 2.17
C TYR A 190 -8.38 -6.02 1.54
N LYS A 191 -9.46 -6.38 0.85
CA LYS A 191 -10.36 -5.39 0.24
C LYS A 191 -11.15 -4.56 1.27
N ASN A 192 -10.71 -3.33 1.54
CA ASN A 192 -11.53 -2.27 2.12
C ASN A 192 -12.42 -1.59 1.06
N GLU A 193 -13.25 -0.64 1.48
CA GLU A 193 -14.23 0.06 0.62
C GLU A 193 -13.59 0.98 -0.42
N TRP A 194 -12.30 1.31 -0.27
CA TRP A 194 -11.54 2.14 -1.21
C TRP A 194 -10.79 1.33 -2.28
N ASP A 195 -10.68 0.01 -2.13
CA ASP A 195 -9.76 -0.80 -2.94
C ASP A 195 -10.36 -1.37 -4.23
N PRO A 196 -9.52 -1.52 -5.28
CA PRO A 196 -9.96 -2.11 -6.54
C PRO A 196 -10.25 -3.61 -6.39
N SER A 197 -9.40 -4.35 -5.67
CA SER A 197 -9.39 -5.82 -5.58
C SER A 197 -9.06 -6.27 -4.15
N ALA A 198 -8.87 -7.57 -3.92
CA ALA A 198 -8.56 -8.13 -2.59
C ALA A 198 -7.07 -8.42 -2.36
N ASP A 199 -6.25 -8.42 -3.42
CA ASP A 199 -4.80 -8.52 -3.33
C ASP A 199 -4.24 -7.60 -4.42
N HIS A 200 -3.54 -6.52 -4.05
CA HIS A 200 -2.99 -5.59 -5.04
C HIS A 200 -1.68 -4.93 -4.61
N VAL A 201 -0.95 -4.42 -5.60
CA VAL A 201 0.16 -3.49 -5.38
C VAL A 201 -0.32 -2.09 -5.72
N GLY A 202 -0.02 -1.14 -4.84
CA GLY A 202 -0.47 0.25 -4.94
C GLY A 202 0.65 1.28 -4.86
N VAL A 203 0.29 2.54 -5.13
CA VAL A 203 1.14 3.74 -4.97
C VAL A 203 0.32 4.82 -4.27
N ASP A 204 0.56 5.00 -2.98
CA ASP A 204 -0.14 5.94 -2.11
C ASP A 204 0.51 7.31 -2.08
N LEU A 205 -0.30 8.35 -2.26
CA LEU A 205 0.17 9.74 -2.36
C LEU A 205 -0.53 10.61 -1.32
N GLY A 206 0.00 10.60 -0.10
CA GLY A 206 -0.54 11.34 1.03
C GLY A 206 -1.90 10.86 1.52
N GLY A 207 -2.26 9.62 1.22
CA GLY A 207 -3.51 8.98 1.65
C GLY A 207 -3.58 7.53 1.21
N ILE A 208 -4.37 6.72 1.92
CA ILE A 208 -4.57 5.28 1.70
C ILE A 208 -5.37 4.92 0.44
N VAL A 209 -5.69 5.91 -0.40
CA VAL A 209 -6.36 5.63 -1.67
C VAL A 209 -5.31 5.77 -2.74
N SER A 210 -4.75 4.62 -3.11
CA SER A 210 -3.76 4.48 -4.16
C SER A 210 -4.08 5.32 -5.41
N ALA A 211 -3.07 6.08 -5.86
CA ALA A 211 -3.15 6.86 -7.08
C ALA A 211 -3.02 6.00 -8.35
N ALA A 212 -2.38 4.83 -8.23
CA ALA A 212 -2.41 3.77 -9.23
C ALA A 212 -2.21 2.41 -8.57
N THR A 213 -2.82 1.38 -9.15
CA THR A 213 -2.79 0.01 -8.64
C THR A 213 -2.59 -1.00 -9.77
N VAL A 214 -2.21 -2.22 -9.38
CA VAL A 214 -2.27 -3.40 -10.24
C VAL A 214 -2.71 -4.60 -9.39
N ASP A 215 -3.71 -5.33 -9.89
CA ASP A 215 -4.25 -6.53 -9.26
C ASP A 215 -3.22 -7.66 -9.29
N CYS A 216 -3.00 -8.32 -8.16
CA CYS A 216 -2.04 -9.42 -8.06
C CYS A 216 -2.52 -10.71 -8.73
N GLY A 217 -3.84 -10.87 -8.94
CA GLY A 217 -4.50 -12.04 -9.54
C GLY A 217 -4.33 -13.36 -8.76
N THR A 218 -3.49 -13.37 -7.74
CA THR A 218 -3.14 -14.47 -6.85
C THR A 218 -2.90 -13.90 -5.46
N GLY A 219 -3.34 -14.62 -4.42
CA GLY A 219 -3.20 -14.17 -3.04
C GLY A 219 -1.74 -14.01 -2.62
N MET A 220 -1.45 -12.98 -1.81
CA MET A 220 -0.10 -12.71 -1.30
C MET A 220 0.16 -13.31 0.10
N LYS A 221 -0.91 -13.69 0.82
CA LYS A 221 -0.88 -14.11 2.23
C LYS A 221 -0.65 -15.61 2.50
N ASP A 222 -0.01 -16.31 1.57
CA ASP A 222 0.26 -17.76 1.66
C ASP A 222 1.67 -18.12 2.15
N GLY A 223 2.42 -17.14 2.66
CA GLY A 223 3.76 -17.31 3.21
C GLY A 223 4.87 -17.49 2.16
N ARG A 224 4.55 -17.49 0.85
CA ARG A 224 5.59 -17.50 -0.20
C ARG A 224 6.44 -16.23 -0.13
N THR A 225 7.74 -16.38 -0.39
CA THR A 225 8.63 -15.23 -0.52
C THR A 225 8.34 -14.44 -1.80
N ALA A 226 7.84 -13.24 -1.61
CA ALA A 226 7.72 -12.19 -2.60
C ALA A 226 9.07 -11.47 -2.76
N HIS A 227 9.42 -11.08 -3.97
CA HIS A 227 10.58 -10.25 -4.29
C HIS A 227 10.13 -8.97 -4.97
N ALA A 228 10.28 -7.84 -4.28
CA ALA A 228 9.90 -6.52 -4.76
C ALA A 228 11.12 -5.68 -5.11
N ARG A 229 10.97 -4.84 -6.13
CA ARG A 229 11.92 -3.79 -6.51
C ARG A 229 11.17 -2.49 -6.76
N VAL A 230 11.54 -1.45 -6.04
CA VAL A 230 10.99 -0.09 -6.20
C VAL A 230 12.11 0.82 -6.70
N ALA A 231 11.87 1.55 -7.79
CA ALA A 231 12.85 2.49 -8.36
C ALA A 231 12.17 3.80 -8.75
N TYR A 232 12.81 4.92 -8.42
CA TYR A 232 12.38 6.26 -8.81
C TYR A 232 13.43 6.89 -9.73
N ASP A 233 13.01 7.25 -10.95
CA ASP A 233 13.80 8.09 -11.86
C ASP A 233 13.28 9.54 -11.77
N ALA A 234 14.01 10.37 -11.03
CA ALA A 234 13.68 11.76 -10.82
C ALA A 234 13.91 12.66 -12.05
N ALA A 235 14.66 12.20 -13.07
CA ALA A 235 14.80 12.92 -14.33
C ALA A 235 13.64 12.61 -15.30
N ALA A 236 13.01 11.44 -15.15
CA ALA A 236 11.78 11.08 -15.84
C ALA A 236 10.50 11.47 -15.06
N GLY A 237 10.60 11.70 -13.75
CA GLY A 237 9.45 11.88 -12.86
C GLY A 237 8.59 10.62 -12.79
N ASN A 238 9.22 9.45 -12.58
CA ASN A 238 8.53 8.16 -12.66
C ASN A 238 8.98 7.20 -11.56
N LEU A 239 8.00 6.69 -10.79
CA LEU A 239 8.16 5.57 -9.87
C LEU A 239 7.83 4.26 -10.61
N THR A 240 8.55 3.19 -10.32
CA THR A 240 8.31 1.86 -10.90
C THR A 240 8.45 0.80 -9.81
N VAL A 241 7.46 -0.07 -9.72
CA VAL A 241 7.38 -1.19 -8.78
C VAL A 241 7.30 -2.47 -9.58
N ALA A 242 8.18 -3.43 -9.30
CA ALA A 242 8.14 -4.78 -9.85
C ALA A 242 8.02 -5.79 -8.70
N LEU A 243 7.06 -6.70 -8.78
CA LEU A 243 6.83 -7.78 -7.83
C LEU A 243 6.94 -9.12 -8.55
N SER A 244 7.62 -10.09 -7.93
CA SER A 244 7.84 -11.41 -8.53
C SER A 244 7.94 -12.51 -7.47
N TYR A 245 7.62 -13.74 -7.85
CA TYR A 245 7.67 -14.92 -6.99
C TYR A 245 8.52 -16.03 -7.62
N GLY A 246 9.16 -16.85 -6.78
CA GLY A 246 9.83 -18.08 -7.19
C GLY A 246 10.82 -17.91 -8.35
N ALA A 247 10.67 -18.73 -9.40
CA ALA A 247 11.60 -18.76 -10.54
C ALA A 247 11.57 -17.49 -11.43
N ALA A 248 10.60 -16.58 -11.26
CA ALA A 248 10.65 -15.26 -11.91
C ALA A 248 11.66 -14.34 -11.21
N ALA A 249 11.65 -14.32 -9.87
CA ALA A 249 12.59 -13.52 -9.06
C ALA A 249 14.07 -13.87 -9.30
N ALA A 250 14.36 -15.14 -9.62
CA ALA A 250 15.70 -15.60 -9.98
C ALA A 250 16.18 -15.14 -11.37
N ARG A 251 15.33 -14.52 -12.19
CA ARG A 251 15.61 -14.14 -13.59
C ARG A 251 15.42 -12.63 -13.80
N PRO A 252 16.42 -11.78 -13.50
CA PRO A 252 16.27 -10.32 -13.49
C PRO A 252 15.96 -9.66 -14.85
N ASN A 253 16.02 -10.43 -15.95
CA ASN A 253 15.68 -9.98 -17.31
C ASN A 253 14.41 -10.66 -17.88
N ALA A 254 13.75 -11.53 -17.11
CA ALA A 254 12.48 -12.13 -17.55
C ALA A 254 11.33 -11.14 -17.32
N THR A 255 10.45 -10.98 -18.30
CA THR A 255 9.17 -10.26 -18.15
C THR A 255 8.05 -11.15 -17.64
N ASP A 256 8.15 -12.46 -17.88
CA ASP A 256 7.09 -13.43 -17.57
C ASP A 256 7.07 -13.73 -16.06
N GLY A 257 5.89 -13.58 -15.44
CA GLY A 257 5.72 -13.79 -14.00
C GLY A 257 6.21 -12.63 -13.13
N ILE A 258 6.39 -11.45 -13.71
CA ILE A 258 6.60 -10.20 -12.98
C ILE A 258 5.34 -9.33 -13.12
N LEU A 259 4.76 -8.95 -11.97
CA LEU A 259 3.77 -7.89 -11.89
C LEU A 259 4.51 -6.55 -11.89
N LEU A 260 4.04 -5.60 -12.70
CA LEU A 260 4.70 -4.31 -12.91
C LEU A 260 3.70 -3.17 -12.78
N LEU A 261 4.00 -2.21 -11.92
CA LEU A 261 3.30 -0.94 -11.77
C LEU A 261 4.28 0.20 -12.05
N TRP A 262 3.80 1.24 -12.72
CA TRP A 262 4.55 2.49 -12.89
C TRP A 262 3.59 3.66 -12.68
N TYR A 263 4.14 4.77 -12.18
CA TYR A 263 3.37 5.97 -11.90
C TYR A 263 4.22 7.23 -12.10
N ALA A 264 3.68 8.20 -12.84
CA ALA A 264 4.34 9.47 -13.08
C ALA A 264 4.12 10.42 -11.89
N ILE A 265 5.21 10.80 -11.23
CA ILE A 265 5.21 11.59 -9.99
C ILE A 265 6.48 12.44 -9.88
N ASP A 266 6.35 13.66 -9.37
CA ASP A 266 7.43 14.37 -8.71
C ASP A 266 7.28 14.21 -7.19
N LEU A 267 8.26 13.57 -6.55
CA LEU A 267 8.23 13.34 -5.09
C LEU A 267 8.24 14.65 -4.28
N TRP A 268 8.69 15.78 -4.84
CA TRP A 268 8.65 17.08 -4.15
C TRP A 268 7.26 17.65 -3.91
N ASP A 269 6.26 17.24 -4.69
CA ASP A 269 4.88 17.67 -4.47
C ASP A 269 4.28 17.05 -3.18
N TYR A 270 4.94 16.04 -2.60
CA TYR A 270 4.45 15.22 -1.48
C TYR A 270 5.41 15.13 -0.28
N LEU A 271 6.72 15.24 -0.50
CA LEU A 271 7.76 14.95 0.50
C LEU A 271 8.73 16.12 0.75
N PRO A 272 9.26 16.24 1.98
CA PRO A 272 10.35 17.18 2.27
C PRO A 272 11.68 16.74 1.66
N ASP A 273 12.66 17.66 1.63
CA ASP A 273 14.01 17.44 1.07
C ASP A 273 14.80 16.28 1.72
N SER A 274 14.38 15.79 2.88
CA SER A 274 14.99 14.67 3.58
C SER A 274 13.94 13.85 4.32
N VAL A 275 13.95 12.54 4.08
CA VAL A 275 12.89 11.61 4.48
C VAL A 275 13.40 10.50 5.39
N ALA A 276 12.50 9.92 6.16
CA ALA A 276 12.66 8.56 6.66
C ALA A 276 12.23 7.59 5.55
N ILE A 277 12.93 6.45 5.46
CA ILE A 277 12.61 5.37 4.53
C ILE A 277 12.52 4.07 5.33
N GLY A 278 11.44 3.32 5.15
CA GLY A 278 11.20 2.11 5.92
C GLY A 278 10.05 1.26 5.40
N PHE A 279 9.64 0.34 6.27
CA PHE A 279 8.51 -0.54 6.08
C PHE A 279 7.52 -0.37 7.22
N SER A 280 6.24 -0.47 6.91
CA SER A 280 5.13 -0.44 7.86
C SER A 280 4.19 -1.61 7.60
N ALA A 281 3.52 -2.08 8.65
CA ALA A 281 2.34 -2.93 8.53
C ALA A 281 1.42 -2.64 9.70
N ALA A 282 0.12 -2.88 9.52
CA ALA A 282 -0.85 -2.84 10.59
C ALA A 282 -1.95 -3.89 10.37
N MET A 283 -2.38 -4.51 11.46
CA MET A 283 -3.44 -5.51 11.50
C MET A 283 -4.46 -5.15 12.57
N GLY A 284 -5.74 -5.40 12.26
CA GLY A 284 -6.87 -5.22 13.19
C GLY A 284 -7.17 -6.53 13.92
N GLU A 285 -8.45 -6.90 13.98
CA GLU A 285 -8.88 -8.20 14.52
C GLU A 285 -8.60 -9.38 13.58
N ALA A 286 -8.39 -9.12 12.29
CA ALA A 286 -7.88 -10.09 11.32
C ALA A 286 -6.35 -10.19 11.45
N ALA A 287 -5.85 -11.36 11.82
CA ALA A 287 -4.42 -11.57 12.12
C ALA A 287 -3.61 -11.86 10.85
N GLU A 288 -2.46 -11.20 10.68
CA GLU A 288 -1.56 -11.42 9.54
C GLU A 288 -0.09 -11.15 9.92
N LEU A 289 0.81 -12.04 9.49
CA LEU A 289 2.25 -11.94 9.79
C LEU A 289 3.01 -11.31 8.62
N HIS A 290 3.90 -10.37 8.95
CA HIS A 290 4.72 -9.58 8.04
C HIS A 290 6.20 -9.57 8.50
#